data_AF-A0A966WNG3-F1
#
_entry.id   AF-A0A966WNG3-F1
#
_cell.length_a   1.000
_cell.length_b   1.000
_cell.length_c   1.000
_cell.angle_alpha   90.00
_cell.angle_beta   90.00
_cell.angle_gamma   90.00
#
_symmetry.space_group_name_H-M   'P 1'
#
loop_
_entity.id
_entity.type
_entity.pdbx_description
1 polymer ?
#
loop_
_entity_poly.entity_id
_entity_poly.type
_entity_poly.pdbx_seq_one_letter_code
_entity_poly.pdbx_strand_id
1 'polypeptide(L)'
;MSTLQTINLKNPSSGSNNIVLDSSGRVLVGTSSGKVDFQVKTSGGFQVYNTSEIAFRYNCYYDGSDRYLQAVGKASSIVLDNDGNFRFLNTNTASTSADSIITNFTERTRISNDGRIDSFTSGQGFQSRSTSAAGTVNSLFEGRRSATGTTDGTTVFIVYSNGNTQNTNNSYAGISDIKLKENIVDAGSQWDDLKSLQVRKYNFKKETGHQAHTQIGLVAQEAELVSPGLVSESPDRDAEGNDLGTVTKSVNYSVLYMKAVKALQEAMERIEILEASNTDMLARLSALEGA
;
A
#
# COMPACT_ATOMS: atom_id res chain seq x y z
N MET A 1 25.08 -50.99 -36.98
CA MET A 1 24.43 -49.75 -36.50
C MET A 1 23.14 -49.58 -37.28
N SER A 2 21.97 -49.68 -36.64
CA SER A 2 20.70 -49.34 -37.28
C SER A 2 20.64 -47.83 -37.46
N THR A 3 20.41 -47.37 -38.68
CA THR A 3 20.07 -45.97 -38.97
C THR A 3 18.73 -45.67 -38.31
N LEU A 4 18.73 -44.91 -37.22
CA LEU A 4 17.51 -44.36 -36.62
C LEU A 4 16.79 -43.52 -37.68
N GLN A 5 15.65 -44.00 -38.19
CA GLN A 5 14.80 -43.22 -39.09
C GLN A 5 14.06 -42.15 -38.29
N THR A 6 14.26 -40.89 -38.66
CA THR A 6 13.41 -39.79 -38.19
C THR A 6 11.97 -40.03 -38.69
N ILE A 7 11.03 -40.28 -37.77
CA ILE A 7 9.61 -40.36 -38.12
C ILE A 7 9.11 -38.93 -38.32
N ASN A 8 8.98 -38.50 -39.58
CA ASN A 8 8.33 -37.24 -39.95
C ASN A 8 6.86 -37.49 -40.24
N LEU A 9 5.97 -37.14 -39.30
CA LEU A 9 4.53 -37.13 -39.57
C LEU A 9 4.20 -35.83 -40.31
N LYS A 10 3.90 -35.93 -41.60
CA LYS A 10 3.56 -34.78 -42.46
C LYS A 10 2.06 -34.52 -42.46
N ASN A 11 1.66 -33.26 -42.62
CA ASN A 11 0.28 -32.91 -42.91
C ASN A 11 -0.10 -33.46 -44.30
N PRO A 12 -1.13 -34.31 -44.41
CA PRO A 12 -1.49 -34.92 -45.68
C PRO A 12 -1.95 -33.92 -46.75
N SER A 13 -2.39 -32.71 -46.40
CA SER A 13 -2.84 -31.70 -47.36
C SER A 13 -1.79 -30.68 -47.78
N SER A 14 -0.75 -30.44 -46.97
CA SER A 14 0.27 -29.40 -47.24
C SER A 14 1.70 -29.92 -47.34
N GLY A 15 1.95 -31.21 -47.05
CA GLY A 15 3.30 -31.81 -47.07
C GLY A 15 4.26 -31.27 -46.01
N SER A 16 3.81 -30.33 -45.16
CA SER A 16 4.59 -29.72 -44.10
C SER A 16 4.77 -30.68 -42.92
N ASN A 17 5.92 -30.64 -42.25
CA ASN A 17 6.20 -31.48 -41.08
C ASN A 17 5.29 -31.05 -39.91
N ASN A 18 4.41 -31.95 -39.46
CA ASN A 18 3.57 -31.72 -38.28
C ASN A 18 4.29 -32.14 -37.00
N ILE A 19 5.06 -33.22 -37.03
CA ILE A 19 5.85 -33.72 -35.89
C ILE A 19 7.22 -34.21 -36.39
N VAL A 20 8.31 -33.75 -35.78
CA VAL A 20 9.71 -34.11 -36.09
C VAL A 20 10.40 -34.59 -34.82
N LEU A 21 11.10 -35.74 -34.87
CA LEU A 21 12.08 -36.13 -33.86
C LEU A 21 13.47 -35.70 -34.34
N ASP A 22 14.10 -34.70 -33.70
CA ASP A 22 15.40 -34.23 -34.19
C ASP A 22 16.59 -35.07 -33.68
N SER A 23 17.79 -34.76 -34.17
CA SER A 23 19.02 -35.48 -33.82
C SER A 23 19.43 -35.35 -32.36
N SER A 24 18.76 -34.49 -31.59
CA SER A 24 18.96 -34.34 -30.14
C SER A 24 17.87 -35.07 -29.33
N GLY A 25 16.99 -35.84 -29.99
CA GLY A 25 15.93 -36.61 -29.34
C GLY A 25 14.67 -35.82 -29.00
N ARG A 26 14.52 -34.60 -29.54
CA ARG A 26 13.42 -33.69 -29.20
C ARG A 26 12.24 -33.88 -30.13
N VAL A 27 11.01 -33.78 -29.62
CA VAL A 27 9.77 -33.87 -30.40
C VAL A 27 9.26 -32.47 -30.72
N LEU A 28 9.42 -32.05 -31.97
CA LEU A 28 9.03 -30.73 -32.47
C LEU A 28 7.68 -30.83 -33.19
N VAL A 29 6.70 -30.02 -32.81
CA VAL A 29 5.36 -30.01 -33.43
C VAL A 29 5.12 -28.65 -34.11
N GLY A 30 5.07 -28.64 -35.44
CA GLY A 30 4.88 -27.44 -36.26
C GLY A 30 6.10 -26.51 -36.36
N THR A 31 7.29 -26.97 -35.98
CA THR A 31 8.59 -26.26 -36.12
C THR A 31 9.72 -27.25 -36.44
N SER A 32 10.81 -26.75 -37.04
CA SER A 32 12.02 -27.52 -37.35
C SER A 32 13.25 -27.09 -36.53
N SER A 33 13.08 -26.10 -35.64
CA SER A 33 14.12 -25.63 -34.71
C SER A 33 13.52 -25.41 -33.32
N GLY A 34 14.20 -25.87 -32.27
CA GLY A 34 13.76 -25.70 -30.88
C GLY A 34 14.90 -25.72 -29.87
N LYS A 35 14.62 -25.31 -28.64
CA LYS A 35 15.57 -25.27 -27.51
C LYS A 35 15.16 -26.16 -26.31
N VAL A 36 14.04 -26.87 -26.40
CA VAL A 36 13.47 -27.73 -25.34
C VAL A 36 12.90 -29.03 -25.93
N ASP A 37 12.76 -30.07 -25.10
CA ASP A 37 12.46 -31.46 -25.52
C ASP A 37 11.09 -31.64 -26.20
N PHE A 38 10.15 -30.74 -25.95
CA PHE A 38 8.84 -30.72 -26.61
C PHE A 38 8.37 -29.28 -26.85
N GLN A 39 8.18 -28.89 -28.12
CA GLN A 39 7.76 -27.54 -28.53
C GLN A 39 6.58 -27.60 -29.49
N VAL A 40 5.47 -26.95 -29.14
CA VAL A 40 4.25 -26.84 -29.97
C VAL A 40 4.10 -25.40 -30.44
N LYS A 41 4.26 -25.15 -31.74
CA LYS A 41 4.01 -23.83 -32.35
C LYS A 41 2.60 -23.82 -32.95
N THR A 42 1.59 -23.52 -32.13
CA THR A 42 0.21 -23.34 -32.59
C THR A 42 -0.37 -22.04 -32.01
N SER A 43 -1.36 -21.47 -32.68
CA SER A 43 -2.13 -20.30 -32.20
C SER A 43 -3.15 -20.64 -31.10
N GLY A 44 -3.21 -21.90 -30.63
CA GLY A 44 -4.16 -22.37 -29.62
C GLY A 44 -3.59 -23.53 -28.78
N GLY A 45 -3.67 -23.37 -27.45
CA GLY A 45 -2.91 -24.00 -26.33
C GLY A 45 -2.43 -25.46 -26.42
N PHE A 46 -1.35 -25.77 -25.68
CA PHE A 46 -0.98 -27.15 -25.30
C PHE A 46 -1.86 -27.61 -24.11
N GLN A 47 -2.62 -28.69 -24.26
CA GLN A 47 -3.46 -29.32 -23.22
C GLN A 47 -3.07 -30.80 -23.09
N VAL A 48 -2.87 -31.31 -21.86
CA VAL A 48 -2.59 -32.73 -21.58
C VAL A 48 -3.66 -33.29 -20.64
N TYR A 49 -4.58 -34.12 -21.12
CA TYR A 49 -5.65 -34.69 -20.29
C TYR A 49 -5.15 -35.90 -19.46
N ASN A 50 -4.72 -35.70 -18.22
CA ASN A 50 -4.85 -36.72 -17.18
C ASN A 50 -5.27 -36.10 -15.84
N THR A 51 -5.85 -36.90 -14.94
CA THR A 51 -6.71 -36.47 -13.82
C THR A 51 -6.01 -35.81 -12.64
N SER A 52 -4.76 -35.35 -12.76
CA SER A 52 -4.04 -34.79 -11.61
C SER A 52 -3.22 -33.52 -11.84
N GLU A 53 -2.90 -33.08 -13.07
CA GLU A 53 -2.37 -31.71 -13.29
C GLU A 53 -2.32 -31.29 -14.78
N ILE A 54 -2.60 -30.01 -15.08
CA ILE A 54 -2.37 -29.34 -16.38
C ILE A 54 -1.91 -27.88 -16.15
N ALA A 55 -0.77 -27.48 -16.76
CA ALA A 55 -0.29 -26.10 -16.81
C ALA A 55 -0.43 -25.46 -18.22
N PHE A 56 -0.60 -24.14 -18.25
CA PHE A 56 -0.85 -23.25 -19.41
C PHE A 56 0.20 -22.11 -19.39
N ARG A 57 0.70 -21.47 -20.46
CA ARG A 57 0.43 -21.35 -21.92
C ARG A 57 1.68 -20.70 -22.58
N TYR A 58 1.78 -20.78 -23.92
CA TYR A 58 2.86 -20.34 -24.82
C TYR A 58 3.99 -19.41 -24.31
N ASN A 59 5.20 -19.84 -24.70
CA ASN A 59 6.53 -19.26 -24.49
C ASN A 59 7.00 -19.20 -23.04
N CYS A 60 7.08 -20.40 -22.45
CA CYS A 60 8.09 -20.70 -21.44
C CYS A 60 9.45 -20.80 -22.14
N TYR A 61 10.19 -19.69 -22.22
CA TYR A 61 11.61 -19.74 -22.55
C TYR A 61 12.41 -19.80 -21.23
N TYR A 62 13.35 -20.74 -21.18
CA TYR A 62 14.36 -20.82 -20.12
C TYR A 62 15.65 -20.19 -20.66
N ASP A 63 16.13 -19.14 -20.01
CA ASP A 63 17.33 -18.40 -20.42
C ASP A 63 18.63 -18.90 -19.75
N GLY A 64 18.53 -19.92 -18.89
CA GLY A 64 19.63 -20.42 -18.05
C GLY A 64 19.50 -20.02 -16.58
N SER A 65 18.69 -19.00 -16.26
CA SER A 65 18.41 -18.54 -14.89
C SER A 65 16.92 -18.66 -14.55
N ASP A 66 16.03 -18.18 -15.41
CA ASP A 66 14.65 -17.90 -15.04
C ASP A 66 13.65 -18.60 -15.98
N ARG A 67 12.44 -18.88 -15.49
CA ARG A 67 11.31 -19.36 -16.31
C ARG A 67 10.32 -18.21 -16.51
N TYR A 68 10.10 -17.80 -17.76
CA TYR A 68 9.19 -16.71 -18.13
C TYR A 68 7.87 -17.24 -18.68
N LEU A 69 6.74 -16.59 -18.43
CA LEU A 69 5.51 -16.76 -19.23
C LEU A 69 5.31 -15.50 -20.08
N GLN A 70 5.55 -15.57 -21.40
CA GLN A 70 5.47 -14.42 -22.31
C GLN A 70 4.75 -14.74 -23.63
N ALA A 71 3.74 -13.95 -24.01
CA ALA A 71 3.15 -13.98 -25.35
C ALA A 71 3.66 -12.80 -26.21
N VAL A 72 3.80 -13.02 -27.53
CA VAL A 72 4.13 -11.97 -28.51
C VAL A 72 3.13 -10.81 -28.41
N GLY A 73 3.63 -9.57 -28.39
CA GLY A 73 2.80 -8.35 -28.33
C GLY A 73 2.16 -8.06 -26.97
N LYS A 74 2.68 -8.62 -25.86
CA LYS A 74 2.19 -8.33 -24.50
C LYS A 74 3.25 -7.65 -23.63
N ALA A 75 2.80 -6.73 -22.79
CA ALA A 75 3.61 -5.81 -21.99
C ALA A 75 3.90 -6.30 -20.56
N SER A 76 3.63 -7.57 -20.26
CA SER A 76 3.74 -8.16 -18.93
C SER A 76 4.30 -9.57 -18.97
N SER A 77 5.07 -9.95 -17.96
CA SER A 77 5.57 -11.32 -17.75
C SER A 77 5.43 -11.77 -16.30
N ILE A 78 5.34 -13.08 -16.11
CA ILE A 78 5.41 -13.76 -14.81
C ILE A 78 6.68 -14.61 -14.80
N VAL A 79 7.46 -14.51 -13.72
CA VAL A 79 8.75 -15.20 -13.58
C VAL A 79 8.78 -16.03 -12.30
N LEU A 80 9.22 -17.28 -12.45
CA LEU A 80 9.72 -18.13 -11.37
C LEU A 80 11.24 -18.18 -11.51
N ASP A 81 11.96 -17.60 -10.56
CA ASP A 81 13.43 -17.57 -10.59
C ASP A 81 14.06 -18.69 -9.74
N ASN A 82 15.37 -18.88 -9.92
CA ASN A 82 16.14 -19.90 -9.20
C ASN A 82 16.21 -19.67 -7.68
N ASP A 83 15.95 -18.45 -7.22
CA ASP A 83 15.92 -18.10 -5.80
C ASP A 83 14.57 -18.45 -5.14
N GLY A 84 13.61 -18.94 -5.93
CA GLY A 84 12.28 -19.35 -5.47
C GLY A 84 11.28 -18.21 -5.40
N ASN A 85 11.55 -17.07 -6.05
CA ASN A 85 10.63 -15.94 -6.07
C ASN A 85 9.57 -16.10 -7.16
N PHE A 86 8.40 -15.53 -6.90
CA PHE A 86 7.31 -15.35 -7.87
C PHE A 86 7.18 -13.86 -8.23
N ARG A 87 7.49 -13.49 -9.46
CA ARG A 87 7.65 -12.08 -9.86
C ARG A 87 6.70 -11.71 -10.99
N PHE A 88 6.14 -10.51 -10.92
CA PHE A 88 5.39 -9.86 -11.99
C PHE A 88 6.20 -8.68 -12.52
N LEU A 89 6.43 -8.66 -13.83
CA LEU A 89 7.15 -7.59 -14.51
C LEU A 89 6.27 -6.95 -15.58
N ASN A 90 6.46 -5.64 -15.81
CA ASN A 90 5.81 -4.95 -16.91
C ASN A 90 6.77 -3.99 -17.63
N THR A 91 6.37 -3.52 -18.82
CA THR A 91 7.04 -2.44 -19.54
C THR A 91 6.01 -1.58 -20.27
N ASN A 92 6.30 -0.31 -20.51
CA ASN A 92 5.41 0.57 -21.28
C ASN A 92 5.61 0.42 -22.81
N THR A 93 6.58 -0.39 -23.24
CA THR A 93 6.88 -0.61 -24.66
C THR A 93 6.56 -2.05 -25.05
N ALA A 94 5.53 -2.24 -25.89
CA ALA A 94 5.23 -3.56 -26.45
C ALA A 94 6.32 -3.97 -27.46
N SER A 95 6.65 -5.26 -27.52
CA SER A 95 7.56 -5.78 -28.55
C SER A 95 6.96 -5.57 -29.94
N THR A 96 7.76 -5.03 -30.87
CA THR A 96 7.34 -4.68 -32.23
C THR A 96 7.57 -5.81 -33.25
N SER A 97 8.13 -6.95 -32.83
CA SER A 97 8.41 -8.09 -33.71
C SER A 97 8.36 -9.42 -32.95
N ALA A 98 8.02 -10.50 -33.65
CA ALA A 98 8.09 -11.85 -33.09
C ALA A 98 9.54 -12.15 -32.64
N ASP A 99 9.69 -12.81 -31.49
CA ASP A 99 10.97 -13.26 -30.91
C ASP A 99 12.00 -12.16 -30.54
N SER A 100 11.60 -10.88 -30.53
CA SER A 100 12.47 -9.79 -30.05
C SER A 100 12.46 -9.69 -28.51
N ILE A 101 13.67 -9.65 -27.92
CA ILE A 101 13.87 -9.53 -26.47
C ILE A 101 13.40 -8.14 -26.00
N ILE A 102 12.53 -8.09 -24.99
CA ILE A 102 12.24 -6.87 -24.25
C ILE A 102 13.29 -6.74 -23.14
N THR A 103 14.19 -5.78 -23.25
CA THR A 103 15.30 -5.60 -22.30
C THR A 103 14.95 -4.70 -21.10
N ASN A 104 13.81 -3.98 -21.16
CA ASN A 104 13.47 -2.93 -20.20
C ASN A 104 12.20 -3.26 -19.40
N PHE A 105 12.16 -4.47 -18.83
CA PHE A 105 11.13 -4.81 -17.85
C PHE A 105 11.41 -4.12 -16.52
N THR A 106 10.35 -3.67 -15.84
CA THR A 106 10.41 -3.27 -14.44
C THR A 106 9.60 -4.26 -13.62
N GLU A 107 10.20 -4.77 -12.55
CA GLU A 107 9.49 -5.55 -11.55
C GLU A 107 8.45 -4.67 -10.84
N ARG A 108 7.21 -5.16 -10.74
CA ARG A 108 6.12 -4.45 -10.05
C ARG A 108 5.69 -5.15 -8.78
N THR A 109 5.75 -6.48 -8.76
CA THR A 109 5.38 -7.25 -7.58
C THR A 109 6.23 -8.49 -7.48
N ARG A 110 6.68 -8.82 -6.27
CA ARG A 110 7.41 -10.06 -5.98
C ARG A 110 6.87 -10.69 -4.72
N ILE A 111 6.63 -11.99 -4.76
CA ILE A 111 6.53 -12.85 -3.58
C ILE A 111 7.88 -13.54 -3.44
N SER A 112 8.60 -13.22 -2.38
CA SER A 112 9.91 -13.81 -2.10
C SER A 112 9.76 -15.21 -1.52
N ASN A 113 10.83 -16.01 -1.51
CA ASN A 113 10.80 -17.38 -1.00
C ASN A 113 10.40 -17.52 0.49
N ASP A 114 10.50 -16.44 1.27
CA ASP A 114 10.07 -16.32 2.66
C ASP A 114 8.61 -15.83 2.81
N GLY A 115 7.90 -15.62 1.71
CA GLY A 115 6.52 -15.14 1.68
C GLY A 115 6.37 -13.63 1.73
N ARG A 116 7.46 -12.84 1.75
CA ARG A 116 7.38 -11.37 1.70
C ARG A 116 6.82 -10.91 0.35
N ILE A 117 5.82 -10.03 0.37
CA ILE A 117 5.27 -9.40 -0.82
C ILE A 117 5.84 -7.98 -0.96
N ASP A 118 6.60 -7.75 -2.02
CA ASP A 118 7.09 -6.43 -2.44
C ASP A 118 6.17 -5.86 -3.53
N SER A 119 5.82 -4.57 -3.45
CA SER A 119 5.06 -3.83 -4.48
C SER A 119 5.81 -2.55 -4.86
N PHE A 120 6.02 -2.34 -6.16
CA PHE A 120 6.76 -1.20 -6.71
C PHE A 120 5.91 -0.44 -7.74
N THR A 121 5.53 0.79 -7.41
CA THR A 121 4.65 1.63 -8.23
C THR A 121 4.98 3.11 -8.04
N SER A 122 4.61 3.93 -9.04
CA SER A 122 4.63 5.39 -8.99
C SER A 122 3.28 6.00 -8.60
N GLY A 123 2.26 5.17 -8.33
CA GLY A 123 0.92 5.58 -7.93
C GLY A 123 0.52 4.97 -6.58
N GLN A 124 -0.72 4.46 -6.48
CA GLN A 124 -1.21 3.80 -5.26
C GLN A 124 -0.50 2.45 -5.04
N GLY A 125 0.25 2.31 -3.94
CA GLY A 125 1.00 1.10 -3.57
C GLY A 125 0.15 -0.13 -3.27
N PHE A 126 -0.93 0.07 -2.52
CA PHE A 126 -1.89 -0.95 -2.11
C PHE A 126 -3.27 -0.32 -2.00
N GLN A 127 -4.30 -1.01 -2.50
CA GLN A 127 -5.67 -0.54 -2.46
C GLN A 127 -6.61 -1.69 -2.08
N SER A 128 -7.23 -1.57 -0.91
CA SER A 128 -8.24 -2.50 -0.41
C SER A 128 -9.63 -1.89 -0.60
N ARG A 129 -10.55 -2.64 -1.20
CA ARG A 129 -11.94 -2.21 -1.42
C ARG A 129 -12.89 -3.28 -0.90
N SER A 130 -13.93 -2.86 -0.19
CA SER A 130 -15.01 -3.74 0.27
C SER A 130 -16.34 -3.20 -0.24
N THR A 131 -17.25 -4.10 -0.64
CA THR A 131 -18.65 -3.77 -0.96
C THR A 131 -19.51 -3.60 0.29
N SER A 132 -18.96 -3.88 1.47
CA SER A 132 -19.67 -3.74 2.74
C SER A 132 -19.84 -2.27 3.11
N ALA A 133 -20.99 -1.96 3.72
CA ALA A 133 -21.21 -0.65 4.32
C ALA A 133 -20.19 -0.36 5.43
N ALA A 134 -20.06 0.92 5.78
CA ALA A 134 -19.23 1.37 6.89
C ALA A 134 -19.67 0.72 8.22
N GLY A 135 -18.85 -0.17 8.77
CA GLY A 135 -19.06 -0.79 10.07
C GLY A 135 -17.79 -1.46 10.59
N THR A 136 -17.92 -2.23 11.67
CA THR A 136 -16.81 -2.96 12.32
C THR A 136 -16.87 -4.48 12.11
N VAL A 137 -17.68 -4.92 11.14
CA VAL A 137 -17.84 -6.34 10.81
C VAL A 137 -16.72 -6.82 9.88
N ASN A 138 -16.29 -5.97 8.95
CA ASN A 138 -15.30 -6.31 7.93
C ASN A 138 -14.04 -5.44 8.08
N SER A 139 -12.87 -6.06 7.91
CA SER A 139 -11.57 -5.39 7.86
C SER A 139 -11.19 -5.00 6.43
N LEU A 140 -10.57 -3.83 6.28
CA LEU A 140 -9.87 -3.41 5.06
C LEU A 140 -8.40 -3.79 5.11
N PHE A 141 -7.82 -3.83 6.32
CA PHE A 141 -6.46 -4.27 6.59
C PHE A 141 -6.38 -4.90 7.98
N GLU A 142 -5.58 -5.95 8.13
CA GLU A 142 -5.43 -6.68 9.37
C GLU A 142 -4.00 -7.19 9.56
N GLY A 143 -3.44 -6.93 10.74
CA GLY A 143 -2.16 -7.47 11.19
C GLY A 143 -2.38 -8.46 12.33
N ARG A 144 -1.83 -9.67 12.19
CA ARG A 144 -1.88 -10.73 13.21
C ARG A 144 -0.47 -11.10 13.68
N ARG A 145 -0.36 -11.52 14.93
CA ARG A 145 0.88 -12.10 15.49
C ARG A 145 0.69 -13.57 15.85
N SER A 146 1.82 -14.28 15.94
CA SER A 146 1.87 -15.69 16.37
C SER A 146 0.99 -16.63 15.54
N ALA A 147 0.78 -16.31 14.26
CA ALA A 147 0.12 -17.20 13.31
C ALA A 147 1.04 -18.38 12.96
N THR A 148 0.46 -19.56 12.76
CA THR A 148 1.13 -20.78 12.28
C THR A 148 0.65 -21.19 10.88
N GLY A 149 -0.30 -20.43 10.31
CA GLY A 149 -0.80 -20.56 8.96
C GLY A 149 -1.44 -19.27 8.46
N THR A 150 -2.25 -19.36 7.40
CA THR A 150 -2.83 -18.18 6.74
C THR A 150 -4.17 -17.72 7.32
N THR A 151 -4.74 -18.46 8.29
CA THR A 151 -6.08 -18.21 8.83
C THR A 151 -6.14 -18.11 10.36
N ASP A 152 -5.01 -18.24 11.05
CA ASP A 152 -4.91 -18.22 12.51
C ASP A 152 -4.16 -16.97 13.02
N GLY A 153 -3.66 -17.02 14.27
CA GLY A 153 -3.00 -15.90 14.95
C GLY A 153 -3.96 -14.98 15.71
N THR A 154 -3.38 -14.00 16.42
CA THR A 154 -4.14 -12.99 17.18
C THR A 154 -4.04 -11.64 16.49
N THR A 155 -5.18 -11.01 16.18
CA THR A 155 -5.25 -9.67 15.61
C THR A 155 -4.67 -8.63 16.59
N VAL A 156 -3.68 -7.86 16.14
CA VAL A 156 -3.02 -6.82 16.92
C VAL A 156 -3.20 -5.41 16.34
N PHE A 157 -3.59 -5.34 15.07
CA PHE A 157 -3.89 -4.12 14.34
C PHE A 157 -4.98 -4.40 13.31
N ILE A 158 -6.02 -3.58 13.26
CA ILE A 158 -7.12 -3.73 12.31
C ILE A 158 -7.65 -2.37 11.89
N VAL A 159 -7.93 -2.23 10.59
CA VAL A 159 -8.65 -1.10 10.01
C VAL A 159 -9.97 -1.62 9.49
N TYR A 160 -11.08 -1.14 10.05
CA TYR A 160 -12.43 -1.55 9.68
C TYR A 160 -12.97 -0.78 8.47
N SER A 161 -14.06 -1.28 7.87
CA SER A 161 -14.70 -0.62 6.72
C SER A 161 -15.29 0.77 7.03
N ASN A 162 -15.52 1.12 8.30
CA ASN A 162 -15.87 2.49 8.69
C ASN A 162 -14.67 3.42 8.93
N GLY A 163 -13.45 2.95 8.71
CA GLY A 163 -12.22 3.73 8.94
C GLY A 163 -11.70 3.69 10.38
N ASN A 164 -12.42 3.05 11.32
CA ASN A 164 -11.91 2.86 12.67
C ASN A 164 -10.63 2.01 12.63
N THR A 165 -9.60 2.50 13.29
CA THR A 165 -8.34 1.78 13.49
C THR A 165 -8.25 1.34 14.94
N GLN A 166 -8.03 0.05 15.17
CA GLN A 166 -7.81 -0.50 16.50
C GLN A 166 -6.43 -1.16 16.55
N ASN A 167 -5.71 -0.90 17.64
CA ASN A 167 -4.45 -1.57 17.95
C ASN A 167 -4.40 -1.89 19.44
N THR A 168 -3.70 -2.96 19.81
CA THR A 168 -3.73 -3.50 21.18
C THR A 168 -3.22 -2.56 22.26
N ASN A 169 -2.37 -1.60 21.89
CA ASN A 169 -1.63 -0.78 22.84
C ASN A 169 -2.02 0.71 22.78
N ASN A 170 -2.98 1.07 21.92
CA ASN A 170 -3.32 2.45 21.58
C ASN A 170 -2.07 3.33 21.27
N SER A 171 -1.05 2.75 20.64
CA SER A 171 0.24 3.40 20.44
C SER A 171 0.35 4.02 19.05
N TYR A 172 0.63 5.33 19.00
CA TYR A 172 0.88 6.11 17.79
C TYR A 172 2.13 6.97 18.03
N ALA A 173 3.26 6.59 17.43
CA ALA A 173 4.56 7.20 17.74
C ALA A 173 5.11 8.03 16.57
N GLY A 174 5.76 9.15 16.90
CA GLY A 174 6.56 9.93 15.96
C GLY A 174 8.06 9.72 16.19
N ILE A 175 8.84 9.72 15.12
CA ILE A 175 10.31 9.73 15.20
C ILE A 175 10.75 11.06 15.82
N SER A 176 11.47 11.02 16.95
CA SER A 176 11.71 12.22 17.76
C SER A 176 13.15 12.40 18.26
N ASP A 177 14.07 11.54 17.82
CA ASP A 177 15.50 11.55 18.18
C ASP A 177 16.17 12.90 17.84
N ILE A 178 16.97 13.44 18.77
CA ILE A 178 17.66 14.72 18.61
C ILE A 178 18.59 14.73 17.40
N LYS A 179 19.17 13.59 17.02
CA LYS A 179 20.06 13.49 15.84
C LYS A 179 19.34 13.73 14.51
N LEU A 180 18.01 13.68 14.52
CA LEU A 180 17.14 13.87 13.36
C LEU A 180 16.46 15.26 13.40
N LYS A 181 16.91 16.15 14.29
CA LYS A 181 16.32 17.48 14.49
C LYS A 181 17.40 18.56 14.46
N GLU A 182 17.02 19.73 13.96
CA GLU A 182 17.84 20.94 13.92
C GLU A 182 17.02 22.15 14.36
N ASN A 183 17.68 23.29 14.63
CA ASN A 183 17.04 24.55 15.00
C ASN A 183 16.09 24.45 16.21
N ILE A 184 16.52 23.73 17.25
CA ILE A 184 15.74 23.51 18.48
C ILE A 184 15.77 24.79 19.33
N VAL A 185 14.62 25.45 19.43
CA VAL A 185 14.39 26.65 20.25
C VAL A 185 13.07 26.52 21.01
N ASP A 186 12.89 27.33 22.05
CA ASP A 186 11.65 27.32 22.83
C ASP A 186 10.43 27.73 21.98
N ALA A 187 9.31 27.04 22.21
CA ALA A 187 8.05 27.40 21.58
C ALA A 187 7.47 28.67 22.22
N GLY A 188 6.95 29.58 21.38
CA GLY A 188 6.18 30.74 21.84
C GLY A 188 4.87 30.33 22.54
N SER A 189 4.20 31.34 23.13
CA SER A 189 2.94 31.15 23.84
C SER A 189 1.87 30.48 22.97
N GLN A 190 1.15 29.50 23.51
CA GLN A 190 0.03 28.82 22.84
C GLN A 190 -1.34 29.15 23.44
N TRP A 191 -1.36 29.97 24.50
CA TRP A 191 -2.56 30.31 25.26
C TRP A 191 -3.71 30.90 24.42
N ASP A 192 -3.42 31.93 23.63
CA ASP A 192 -4.45 32.67 22.91
C ASP A 192 -4.98 31.89 21.70
N ASP A 193 -4.12 31.10 21.06
CA ASP A 193 -4.53 30.14 20.02
C ASP A 193 -5.58 29.19 20.57
N LEU A 194 -5.28 28.47 21.66
CA LEU A 194 -6.21 27.47 22.20
C LEU A 194 -7.51 28.06 22.72
N LYS A 195 -7.47 29.25 23.32
CA LYS A 195 -8.68 29.93 23.76
C LYS A 195 -9.59 30.33 22.61
N SER A 196 -9.01 30.65 21.46
CA SER A 196 -9.73 31.10 20.27
C SER A 196 -10.32 29.95 19.45
N LEU A 197 -9.78 28.73 19.58
CA LEU A 197 -10.30 27.55 18.90
C LEU A 197 -11.72 27.18 19.36
N GLN A 198 -12.59 26.87 18.40
CA GLN A 198 -13.99 26.54 18.65
C GLN A 198 -14.24 25.04 18.53
N VAL A 199 -14.52 24.40 19.66
CA VAL A 199 -14.91 22.98 19.70
C VAL A 199 -16.40 22.85 19.37
N ARG A 200 -16.71 22.06 18.34
CA ARG A 200 -18.06 21.88 17.79
C ARG A 200 -18.54 20.45 17.97
N LYS A 201 -19.86 20.28 18.02
CA LYS A 201 -20.51 18.99 17.75
C LYS A 201 -21.04 19.02 16.33
N TYR A 202 -20.79 17.97 15.56
CA TYR A 202 -21.21 17.88 14.16
C TYR A 202 -21.54 16.44 13.78
N ASN A 203 -22.30 16.30 12.69
CA ASN A 203 -22.50 15.06 11.97
C ASN A 203 -21.95 15.25 10.56
N PHE A 204 -21.43 14.19 9.94
CA PHE A 204 -21.19 14.23 8.49
C PHE A 204 -22.53 14.31 7.75
N LYS A 205 -22.53 15.01 6.60
CA LYS A 205 -23.71 15.09 5.75
C LYS A 205 -24.02 13.71 5.15
N LYS A 206 -25.29 13.30 5.12
CA LYS A 206 -25.70 11.94 4.73
C LYS A 206 -25.25 11.57 3.32
N GLU A 207 -25.27 12.53 2.40
CA GLU A 207 -24.87 12.38 1.00
C GLU A 207 -23.38 12.05 0.80
N THR A 208 -22.54 12.25 1.82
CA THR A 208 -21.11 11.88 1.77
C THR A 208 -20.86 10.39 1.99
N GLY A 209 -21.87 9.63 2.41
CA GLY A 209 -21.72 8.21 2.74
C GLY A 209 -20.97 7.92 4.05
N HIS A 210 -20.49 8.95 4.75
CA HIS A 210 -19.90 8.81 6.09
C HIS A 210 -20.95 8.46 7.15
N GLN A 211 -20.50 7.92 8.28
CA GLN A 211 -21.38 7.60 9.40
C GLN A 211 -21.98 8.88 10.00
N ALA A 212 -23.29 8.89 10.22
CA ALA A 212 -24.05 10.08 10.64
C ALA A 212 -24.16 10.26 12.17
N HIS A 213 -23.25 9.67 12.95
CA HIS A 213 -23.27 9.81 14.41
C HIS A 213 -22.64 11.16 14.83
N THR A 214 -23.09 11.69 15.96
CA THR A 214 -22.57 12.96 16.49
C THR A 214 -21.13 12.80 16.95
N GLN A 215 -20.26 13.63 16.37
CA GLN A 215 -18.86 13.75 16.72
C GLN A 215 -18.59 15.08 17.41
N ILE A 216 -17.47 15.15 18.14
CA ILE A 216 -16.93 16.38 18.72
C ILE A 216 -15.54 16.62 18.14
N GLY A 217 -15.27 17.86 17.74
CA GLY A 217 -13.99 18.22 17.13
C GLY A 217 -13.96 19.67 16.66
N LEU A 218 -13.00 19.99 15.79
CA LEU A 218 -12.85 21.31 15.19
C LEU A 218 -13.37 21.31 13.76
N VAL A 219 -13.91 22.45 13.31
CA VAL A 219 -14.14 22.73 11.88
C VAL A 219 -12.85 23.35 11.33
N ALA A 220 -12.26 22.74 10.30
CA ALA A 220 -10.94 23.12 9.82
C ALA A 220 -10.86 24.61 9.39
N GLN A 221 -11.91 25.13 8.75
CA GLN A 221 -11.99 26.53 8.34
C GLN A 221 -12.00 27.49 9.54
N GLU A 222 -12.64 27.12 10.66
CA GLU A 222 -12.63 27.93 11.88
C GLU A 222 -11.24 27.87 12.56
N ALA A 223 -10.62 26.69 12.58
CA ALA A 223 -9.29 26.50 13.16
C ALA A 223 -8.18 27.22 12.39
N GLU A 224 -8.29 27.27 11.05
CA GLU A 224 -7.31 27.93 10.17
C GLU A 224 -7.20 29.43 10.44
N LEU A 225 -8.32 30.10 10.76
CA LEU A 225 -8.32 31.54 11.09
C LEU A 225 -7.53 31.86 12.37
N VAL A 226 -7.38 30.88 13.25
CA VAL A 226 -6.67 31.01 14.53
C VAL A 226 -5.22 30.55 14.38
N SER A 227 -5.01 29.37 13.80
CA SER A 227 -3.70 28.74 13.70
C SER A 227 -3.59 28.02 12.35
N PRO A 228 -3.18 28.71 11.27
CA PRO A 228 -3.14 28.14 9.92
C PRO A 228 -2.35 26.83 9.83
N GLY A 229 -1.25 26.70 10.60
CA GLY A 229 -0.42 25.49 10.64
C GLY A 229 -1.10 24.25 11.25
N LEU A 230 -2.29 24.39 11.85
CA LEU A 230 -3.09 23.24 12.28
C LEU A 230 -3.87 22.59 11.14
N VAL A 231 -3.95 23.22 9.98
CA VAL A 231 -4.75 22.73 8.85
C VAL A 231 -3.85 22.29 7.72
N SER A 232 -4.18 21.14 7.14
CA SER A 232 -3.59 20.68 5.88
C SER A 232 -4.68 20.56 4.82
N GLU A 233 -4.28 20.73 3.57
CA GLU A 233 -5.16 20.62 2.40
C GLU A 233 -4.77 19.41 1.57
N SER A 234 -5.77 18.72 1.03
CA SER A 234 -5.59 17.67 0.04
C SER A 234 -6.44 17.99 -1.19
N PRO A 235 -5.88 17.91 -2.41
CA PRO A 235 -6.63 18.18 -3.63
C PRO A 235 -7.73 17.14 -3.81
N ASP A 236 -8.92 17.60 -4.18
CA ASP A 236 -10.02 16.74 -4.52
C ASP A 236 -9.77 16.14 -5.91
N ARG A 237 -10.01 14.83 -6.06
CA ARG A 237 -9.75 14.10 -7.30
C ARG A 237 -10.96 13.30 -7.76
N ASP A 238 -11.13 13.16 -9.07
CA ASP A 238 -12.13 12.28 -9.66
C ASP A 238 -11.72 10.79 -9.58
N ALA A 239 -12.54 9.91 -10.15
CA ALA A 239 -12.31 8.46 -10.15
C ALA A 239 -11.07 8.04 -10.96
N GLU A 240 -10.69 8.85 -11.94
CA GLU A 240 -9.52 8.68 -12.80
C GLU A 240 -8.25 9.30 -12.18
N GLY A 241 -8.40 10.02 -11.06
CA GLY A 241 -7.32 10.63 -10.29
C GLY A 241 -6.91 12.02 -10.76
N ASN A 242 -7.71 12.67 -11.61
CA ASN A 242 -7.49 14.03 -12.08
C ASN A 242 -7.87 15.03 -10.97
N ASP A 243 -7.13 16.14 -10.89
CA ASP A 243 -7.38 17.23 -9.94
C ASP A 243 -8.65 18.01 -10.34
N LEU A 244 -9.57 18.20 -9.38
CA LEU A 244 -10.83 18.93 -9.56
C LEU A 244 -10.69 20.44 -9.34
N GLY A 245 -9.53 20.93 -8.93
CA GLY A 245 -9.27 22.35 -8.63
C GLY A 245 -9.87 22.83 -7.31
N THR A 246 -10.37 21.91 -6.48
CA THR A 246 -10.84 22.16 -5.11
C THR A 246 -10.02 21.35 -4.11
N VAL A 247 -10.10 21.72 -2.83
CA VAL A 247 -9.36 21.06 -1.76
C VAL A 247 -10.27 20.70 -0.59
N THR A 248 -9.99 19.55 0.01
CA THR A 248 -10.54 19.16 1.31
C THR A 248 -9.52 19.45 2.42
N LYS A 249 -9.96 20.19 3.44
CA LYS A 249 -9.14 20.56 4.61
C LYS A 249 -9.24 19.50 5.71
N SER A 250 -8.14 19.23 6.39
CA SER A 250 -8.06 18.36 7.56
C SER A 250 -7.29 19.01 8.72
N VAL A 251 -7.57 18.60 9.96
CA VAL A 251 -6.93 19.16 11.16
C VAL A 251 -5.84 18.21 11.67
N ASN A 252 -4.65 18.76 11.90
CA ASN A 252 -3.50 18.06 12.45
C ASN A 252 -3.61 17.96 13.98
N TYR A 253 -4.42 17.03 14.47
CA TYR A 253 -4.68 16.86 15.92
C TYR A 253 -3.42 16.56 16.76
N SER A 254 -2.40 15.91 16.19
CA SER A 254 -1.12 15.69 16.88
C SER A 254 -0.42 17.01 17.25
N VAL A 255 -0.52 18.02 16.38
CA VAL A 255 0.02 19.36 16.64
C VAL A 255 -0.84 20.09 17.67
N LEU A 256 -2.17 19.96 17.57
CA LEU A 256 -3.09 20.53 18.55
C LEU A 256 -2.80 20.03 19.98
N TYR A 257 -2.48 18.74 20.15
CA TYR A 257 -2.13 18.19 21.45
C TYR A 257 -0.83 18.79 22.00
N MET A 258 0.18 19.03 21.17
CA MET A 258 1.40 19.70 21.62
C MET A 258 1.16 21.15 22.01
N LYS A 259 0.29 21.86 21.29
CA LYS A 259 -0.16 23.21 21.68
C LYS A 259 -0.88 23.18 23.03
N ALA A 260 -1.76 22.20 23.25
CA ALA A 260 -2.43 21.97 24.52
C ALA A 260 -1.46 21.74 25.69
N VAL A 261 -0.41 20.93 25.49
CA VAL A 261 0.61 20.72 26.50
C VAL A 261 1.35 22.03 26.83
N LYS A 262 1.76 22.80 25.83
CA LYS A 262 2.47 24.07 26.06
C LYS A 262 1.59 25.12 26.76
N ALA A 263 0.33 25.26 26.36
CA ALA A 263 -0.60 26.15 27.05
C ALA A 263 -0.90 25.70 28.49
N LEU A 264 -0.90 24.39 28.76
CA LEU A 264 -1.03 23.87 30.13
C LEU A 264 0.18 24.25 30.98
N GLN A 265 1.41 24.18 30.44
CA GLN A 265 2.61 24.65 31.13
C GLN A 265 2.50 26.14 31.50
N GLU A 266 2.04 26.96 30.56
CA GLU A 266 1.78 28.39 30.80
C GLU A 266 0.67 28.62 31.84
N ALA A 267 -0.35 27.76 31.86
CA ALA A 267 -1.42 27.78 32.86
C ALA A 267 -0.85 27.56 34.27
N MET A 268 -0.02 26.53 34.42
CA MET A 268 0.61 26.15 35.67
C MET A 268 1.45 27.30 36.22
N GLU A 269 2.31 27.91 35.38
CA GLU A 269 3.13 29.06 35.77
C GLU A 269 2.27 30.23 36.26
N ARG A 270 1.17 30.55 35.58
CA ARG A 270 0.25 31.61 36.01
C ARG A 270 -0.46 31.27 37.33
N ILE A 271 -0.83 30.01 37.55
CA ILE A 271 -1.45 29.56 38.79
C ILE A 271 -0.47 29.70 39.95
N GLU A 272 0.77 29.26 39.79
CA GLU A 272 1.82 29.37 40.81
C GLU A 272 2.07 30.83 41.21
N ILE A 273 2.11 31.75 40.23
CA ILE A 273 2.23 33.19 40.48
C ILE A 273 1.02 33.73 41.28
N LEU A 274 -0.20 33.31 40.92
CA LEU A 274 -1.41 33.74 41.62
C LEU A 274 -1.47 33.22 43.06
N GLU A 275 -1.06 31.97 43.30
CA GLU A 275 -0.98 31.39 44.64
C GLU A 275 0.03 32.12 45.53
N ALA A 276 1.20 32.48 44.98
CA ALA A 276 2.19 33.29 45.69
C ALA A 276 1.65 34.69 46.04
N SER A 277 1.00 35.36 45.08
CA SER A 277 0.40 36.67 45.28
C SER A 277 -0.70 36.64 46.34
N ASN A 278 -1.57 35.63 46.32
CA ASN A 278 -2.62 35.47 47.34
C ASN A 278 -2.02 35.24 48.72
N THR A 279 -0.95 34.45 48.82
CA THR A 279 -0.23 34.22 50.08
C THR A 279 0.33 35.52 50.66
N ASP A 280 0.98 36.35 49.84
CA ASP A 280 1.48 37.67 50.27
C ASP A 280 0.34 38.58 50.72
N MET A 281 -0.75 38.65 49.95
CA MET A 281 -1.92 39.45 50.31
C MET A 281 -2.53 39.02 51.64
N LEU A 282 -2.65 37.72 51.89
CA LEU A 282 -3.15 37.18 53.16
C LEU A 282 -2.21 37.55 54.32
N ALA A 283 -0.90 37.42 54.14
CA ALA A 283 0.08 37.80 55.16
C ALA A 283 -0.02 39.29 55.51
N ARG A 284 -0.16 40.16 54.49
CA ARG A 284 -0.34 41.61 54.68
C ARG A 284 -1.66 41.94 55.37
N LEU A 285 -2.75 41.24 55.03
CA LEU A 285 -4.05 41.44 55.67
C LEU A 285 -4.00 41.05 57.15
N SER A 286 -3.43 39.89 57.48
CA SER A 286 -3.27 39.46 58.87
C SER A 286 -2.42 40.43 59.70
N ALA A 287 -1.40 41.03 59.10
CA ALA A 287 -0.59 42.06 59.77
C ALA A 287 -1.36 43.36 60.05
N LEU A 288 -2.32 43.73 59.18
CA LEU A 288 -3.17 44.91 59.35
C LEU A 288 -4.30 44.66 60.36
N GLU A 289 -4.93 43.49 60.34
CA GLU A 289 -6.02 43.14 61.27
C GLU A 289 -5.53 42.89 62.70
N GLY A 290 -4.24 42.56 62.88
CA GLY A 290 -3.61 42.37 64.18
C GLY A 290 -3.02 43.64 64.82
N ALA A 291 -3.10 44.79 64.15
CA ALA A 291 -2.59 46.09 64.59
C ALA A 291 -3.73 46.98 65.11
#